data_AF-A0A383ANR4-F1
#
_entry.id   AF-A0A383ANR4-F1
#
_cell.length_a   1.000
_cell.length_b   1.000
_cell.length_c   1.000
_cell.angle_alpha   90.00
_cell.angle_beta   90.00
_cell.angle_gamma   90.00
#
_symmetry.space_group_name_H-M   'P 1'
#
loop_
_entity.id
_entity.type
_entity.pdbx_description
1 polymer ?
#
loop_
_entity_poly.entity_id
_entity_poly.type
_entity_poly.pdbx_seq_one_letter_code
_entity_poly.pdbx_strand_id
1 'polypeptide(L)' 'MKQTFTYVTHLECSMNGDNYEANQQHNLSKAGKPLLVKYDLKSLSNSLSKEELA' A
#
# COMPACT_ATOMS: atom_id res chain seq x y z
N MET A 1 18.68 1.11 11.80
CA MET A 1 17.27 1.35 11.41
C MET A 1 16.91 0.26 10.41
N LYS A 2 15.95 -0.62 10.70
CA LYS A 2 15.54 -1.67 9.75
C LYS A 2 14.76 -0.99 8.62
N GLN A 3 15.33 -0.98 7.43
CA GLN A 3 14.64 -0.53 6.23
C GLN A 3 13.64 -1.62 5.87
N THR A 4 12.39 -1.44 6.29
CA THR A 4 11.29 -2.34 5.92
C THR A 4 10.97 -2.06 4.46
N PHE A 5 11.35 -2.98 3.56
CA PHE A 5 10.85 -2.97 2.20
C PHE A 5 9.34 -3.21 2.26
N THR A 6 8.56 -2.16 2.04
CA THR A 6 7.12 -2.26 1.92
C THR A 6 6.78 -2.31 0.43
N TYR A 7 5.94 -3.27 0.02
CA TYR A 7 5.42 -3.34 -1.35
C TYR A 7 4.28 -2.33 -1.56
N VAL A 8 4.20 -1.28 -0.76
CA VAL A 8 3.10 -0.31 -0.81
C VAL A 8 3.40 0.71 -1.91
N THR A 9 2.50 0.85 -2.87
CA THR A 9 2.64 1.82 -3.95
C THR A 9 2.08 3.18 -3.55
N HIS A 10 0.81 3.22 -3.13
CA HIS A 10 0.13 4.42 -2.68
C HIS A 10 -1.06 4.05 -1.76
N LEU A 11 -1.61 5.07 -1.13
CA LEU A 11 -2.87 5.01 -0.42
C LEU A 11 -3.98 5.55 -1.35
N GLU A 12 -5.14 4.92 -1.33
CA GLU A 12 -6.28 5.28 -2.18
C GLU A 12 -7.50 5.64 -1.32
N CYS A 13 -8.24 6.69 -1.68
CA CYS A 13 -9.52 6.98 -1.05
C CYS A 13 -10.52 5.86 -1.36
N SER A 14 -11.09 5.25 -0.32
CA SER A 14 -12.06 4.15 -0.46
C SER A 14 -13.34 4.50 -1.23
N MET A 15 -13.62 5.78 -1.43
CA MET A 15 -14.84 6.27 -2.09
C MET A 15 -14.56 6.85 -3.48
N ASN A 16 -13.51 7.68 -3.60
CA ASN A 16 -13.27 8.48 -4.79
C ASN A 16 -12.11 7.96 -5.66
N GLY A 17 -11.25 7.08 -5.13
CA GLY A 17 -10.05 6.64 -5.86
C GLY A 17 -8.91 7.67 -5.90
N ASP A 18 -8.96 8.73 -5.09
CA ASP A 18 -7.87 9.70 -4.99
C ASP A 18 -6.58 9.02 -4.48
N ASN A 19 -5.44 9.33 -5.09
CA ASN A 19 -4.13 8.79 -4.70
C ASN A 19 -3.44 9.68 -3.65
N TYR A 20 -2.82 9.03 -2.67
CA TYR A 20 -2.08 9.62 -1.57
C TYR A 20 -0.74 8.90 -1.40
N GLU A 21 0.29 9.64 -0.99
CA GLU A 21 1.66 9.12 -0.87
C GLU A 21 1.80 8.17 0.33
N ALA A 22 2.34 6.96 0.11
CA ALA A 22 2.46 5.96 1.17
C ALA A 22 3.49 6.34 2.27
N ASN A 23 4.44 7.22 1.96
CA ASN A 23 5.53 7.62 2.86
C ASN A 23 5.20 8.86 3.71
N GLN A 24 3.92 9.23 3.80
CA GLN A 24 3.47 10.38 4.56
C GLN A 24 2.37 9.97 5.53
N GLN A 25 2.31 10.66 6.67
CA GLN A 25 1.21 10.48 7.60
C GLN A 25 -0.04 11.16 7.04
N HIS A 26 -1.05 10.35 6.74
CA HIS A 26 -2.36 10.81 6.31
C HIS A 26 -3.40 10.53 7.39
N ASN A 27 -4.36 11.47 7.54
CA ASN A 27 -5.58 11.24 8.30
C ASN A 27 -6.63 10.60 7.35
N LEU A 28 -7.89 11.02 7.45
CA LEU A 28 -8.90 10.65 6.48
C LEU A 28 -8.58 11.23 5.10
N SER A 29 -9.15 10.61 4.07
CA SER A 29 -9.16 11.19 2.73
C SER A 29 -9.84 12.56 2.71
N LYS A 30 -9.67 13.31 1.61
CA LYS A 30 -10.39 14.57 1.38
C LYS A 30 -11.91 14.43 1.51
N ALA A 31 -12.45 13.24 1.29
CA ALA A 31 -13.88 12.92 1.44
C ALA A 31 -14.29 12.47 2.85
N GLY A 32 -13.37 12.55 3.83
CA GLY A 32 -13.60 12.10 5.20
C GLY A 32 -13.77 10.59 5.32
N LYS A 33 -13.13 9.81 4.45
CA LYS A 33 -13.22 8.34 4.44
C LYS A 33 -11.86 7.68 4.72
N PRO A 34 -11.84 6.43 5.19
CA PRO A 34 -10.59 5.68 5.36
C PRO A 34 -9.80 5.57 4.05
N LEU A 35 -8.48 5.51 4.19
CA LEU A 35 -7.56 5.26 3.09
C LEU A 35 -7.25 3.75 2.99
N LEU A 36 -7.28 3.23 1.77
CA LEU A 36 -6.94 1.86 1.45
C LEU A 36 -5.49 1.78 1.02
N VAL A 37 -4.75 0.80 1.54
CA VAL A 37 -3.36 0.57 1.14
C VAL A 37 -3.34 -0.22 -0.17
N LYS A 38 -2.64 0.28 -1.18
CA LYS A 38 -2.41 -0.45 -2.44
C LYS A 38 -1.02 -1.06 -2.46
N TYR A 39 -0.97 -2.35 -2.80
CA TYR A 39 0.27 -3.11 -2.86
C TYR A 39 0.65 -3.44 -4.31
N ASP A 40 1.95 -3.41 -4.60
CA ASP A 40 2.51 -3.95 -5.84
C ASP A 40 2.57 -5.47 -5.76
N LEU A 41 1.46 -6.10 -6.16
CA LEU A 41 1.35 -7.56 -6.21
C LEU A 41 2.28 -8.20 -7.26
N LYS A 42 2.72 -7.44 -8.27
CA LYS A 42 3.62 -7.95 -9.32
C LYS A 42 5.04 -8.08 -8.78
N SER A 43 5.52 -7.06 -8.08
CA SER A 43 6.81 -7.12 -7.38
C SER A 43 6.78 -8.16 -6.26
N LEU A 44 5.65 -8.26 -5.55
CA LEU A 44 5.44 -9.30 -4.52
C LEU A 44 5.54 -10.70 -5.12
N SER A 45 4.85 -10.99 -6.23
CA SER A 45 4.87 -12.32 -6.85
C SER A 45 6.24 -12.71 -7.40
N ASN A 46 7.06 -11.75 -7.81
CA ASN A 46 8.43 -12.01 -8.27
C ASN A 46 9.41 -12.25 -7.12
N SER A 47 9.08 -11.76 -5.92
CA SER A 47 9.96 -11.82 -4.76
C SER A 47 9.67 -12.99 -3.83
N LEU A 48 8.47 -13.57 -3.90
CA LEU A 48 8.03 -14.66 -3.03
C LEU A 48 8.05 -16.01 -3.78
N SER A 49 8.66 -17.02 -3.16
CA SER A 49 8.59 -18.41 -3.65
C SER A 49 7.37 -19.12 -3.07
N LYS A 50 6.90 -20.19 -3.73
CA LYS A 50 5.76 -20.98 -3.23
C LYS A 50 6.09 -21.66 -1.89
N GLU A 51 7.34 -22.05 -1.71
CA GLU A 51 7.82 -22.64 -0.46
C GLU A 51 7.73 -21.67 0.74
N GLU A 52 7.87 -20.36 0.51
CA GLU A 52 7.79 -19.34 1.56
C GLU A 52 6.34 -19.06 2.00
N LEU A 53 5.35 -19.51 1.22
CA LEU A 53 3.92 -19.29 1.47
C LEU A 53 3.25 -20.51 2.13
N ALA A 54 3.96 -21.64 2.24
CA ALA A 54 3.43 -22.96 2.63
C ALA A 54 3.41 -23.22 4.15
#